data_AF-A0A667HK74-F1
#
_entry.id   AF-A0A667HK74-F1
#
_cell.length_a   1.000
_cell.length_b   1.000
_cell.length_c   1.000
_cell.angle_alpha   90.00
_cell.angle_beta   90.00
_cell.angle_gamma   90.00
#
_symmetry.space_group_name_H-M   'P 1'
#
loop_
_entity.id
_entity.type
_entity.pdbx_description
1 polymer ?
#
loop_
_entity_poly.entity_id
_entity_poly.type
_entity_poly.pdbx_seq_one_letter_code
_entity_poly.pdbx_strand_id
1 'polypeptide(L)' 'MKRILLVLTVSLLLAQVTQARHCWKKLGRCRTTCKDSEVFYLLCNDETKCCVNPKHVPVKTRSLPPTGSLETSAVW' A
#
# COMPACT_ATOMS: atom_id res chain seq x y z
N MET A 1 -9.97 13.98 -38.34
CA MET A 1 -9.88 12.61 -37.78
C MET A 1 -8.56 12.32 -37.05
N LYS A 2 -7.37 12.60 -37.63
CA LYS A 2 -6.07 12.21 -37.04
C LYS A 2 -5.77 12.74 -35.63
N ARG A 3 -6.22 13.96 -35.30
CA ARG A 3 -6.05 14.54 -33.95
C ARG A 3 -6.86 13.81 -32.88
N ILE A 4 -8.07 13.35 -33.21
CA ILE A 4 -8.94 12.63 -32.28
C ILE A 4 -8.31 11.26 -31.93
N LEU A 5 -7.75 10.58 -32.93
CA LEU A 5 -7.05 9.31 -32.73
C LEU A 5 -5.85 9.45 -31.79
N LEU A 6 -5.06 10.53 -31.93
CA LEU A 6 -3.93 10.83 -31.05
C LEU A 6 -4.37 11.11 -29.61
N VAL A 7 -5.47 11.84 -29.41
CA VAL A 7 -5.99 12.11 -28.07
C VAL A 7 -6.49 10.83 -27.41
N LEU A 8 -7.16 9.95 -28.15
CA LEU A 8 -7.64 8.66 -27.66
C LEU A 8 -6.49 7.75 -27.20
N THR A 9 -5.44 7.59 -28.00
CA THR A 9 -4.29 6.73 -27.65
C THR A 9 -3.58 7.24 -26.40
N VAL A 10 -3.34 8.55 -26.31
CA VAL A 10 -2.75 9.19 -25.12
C VAL A 10 -3.64 8.94 -23.89
N SER A 11 -4.95 9.15 -24.01
CA SER A 11 -5.90 8.96 -22.91
C SER A 11 -5.90 7.51 -22.39
N LEU A 12 -5.85 6.53 -23.29
CA LEU A 12 -5.81 5.12 -22.95
C LEU A 12 -4.52 4.74 -22.21
N LEU A 13 -3.37 5.27 -22.66
CA LEU A 13 -2.08 5.08 -22.00
C LEU A 13 -2.09 5.65 -20.57
N LEU A 14 -2.63 6.86 -20.38
CA LEU A 14 -2.77 7.48 -19.06
C LEU A 14 -3.69 6.66 -18.13
N ALA A 15 -4.78 6.08 -18.66
CA ALA A 15 -5.67 5.22 -17.89
C ALA A 15 -4.94 3.95 -17.38
N GLN A 16 -4.13 3.32 -18.23
CA GLN A 16 -3.33 2.14 -17.84
C GLN A 16 -2.30 2.49 -16.76
N VAL A 17 -1.59 3.62 -16.92
CA VAL A 17 -0.58 4.09 -15.94
C VAL A 17 -1.23 4.44 -14.60
N THR A 18 -2.40 5.06 -14.61
CA THR A 18 -3.12 5.38 -13.36
C THR A 18 -3.63 4.13 -12.65
N GLN A 19 -4.09 3.12 -13.40
CA GLN A 19 -4.49 1.84 -12.83
C GLN A 19 -3.30 1.06 -12.24
N ALA A 20 -2.13 1.10 -12.89
CA ALA A 20 -0.90 0.50 -12.39
C ALA A 20 -0.39 1.15 -11.09
N ARG A 21 -0.82 2.38 -10.79
CA ARG A 21 -0.48 3.08 -9.54
C ARG A 21 -1.39 2.71 -8.38
N HIS A 22 -2.44 1.92 -8.58
CA HIS A 22 -3.34 1.51 -7.50
C HIS A 22 -2.91 0.16 -6.90
N CYS A 23 -2.96 0.07 -5.58
CA CYS A 23 -2.68 -1.15 -4.82
C CYS A 23 -3.75 -1.36 -3.74
N TRP A 24 -3.65 -2.44 -2.96
CA TRP A 24 -4.56 -2.72 -1.84
C TRP A 24 -6.05 -2.64 -2.22
N LYS A 25 -6.51 -3.43 -3.20
CA LYS A 25 -7.90 -3.39 -3.72
C LYS A 25 -8.38 -1.99 -4.11
N LYS A 26 -7.48 -1.15 -4.67
CA LYS A 26 -7.73 0.27 -5.05
C LYS A 26 -7.88 1.24 -3.87
N LEU A 27 -7.59 0.82 -2.65
CA LEU A 27 -7.59 1.68 -1.46
C LEU A 27 -6.22 2.30 -1.18
N GLY A 28 -5.17 1.85 -1.88
CA GLY A 28 -3.81 2.35 -1.78
C GLY A 28 -3.24 2.84 -3.12
N ARG A 29 -2.10 3.53 -3.04
CA ARG A 29 -1.33 3.97 -4.21
C ARG A 29 0.14 3.63 -4.09
N CYS A 30 0.73 3.18 -5.19
CA CYS A 30 2.17 2.96 -5.35
C CYS A 30 2.90 4.29 -5.47
N ARG A 31 3.88 4.53 -4.58
CA ARG A 31 4.69 5.75 -4.50
C ARG A 31 6.09 5.42 -4.00
N THR A 32 7.10 6.20 -4.37
CA THR A 32 8.46 6.05 -3.81
C THR A 32 8.47 6.26 -2.28
N THR A 33 7.68 7.24 -1.82
CA THR A 33 7.53 7.62 -0.41
C THR A 33 6.05 7.85 -0.10
N CYS A 34 5.61 7.37 1.06
CA CYS A 34 4.25 7.62 1.54
C CYS A 34 4.12 9.03 2.10
N LYS A 35 2.90 9.57 2.04
CA LYS A 35 2.57 10.79 2.79
C LYS A 35 2.54 10.48 4.28
N ASP A 36 2.70 11.49 5.13
CA ASP A 36 2.65 11.33 6.60
C ASP A 36 1.30 10.77 7.09
N SER A 37 0.23 10.97 6.32
CA SER A 37 -1.11 10.45 6.60
C SER A 37 -1.39 9.06 6.00
N GLU A 38 -0.41 8.44 5.34
CA GLU A 38 -0.49 7.12 4.73
C GLU A 38 0.52 6.18 5.40
N VAL A 39 0.18 4.90 5.49
CA VAL A 39 1.07 3.86 6.01
C VAL A 39 1.56 2.96 4.88
N PHE A 40 2.79 2.48 5.02
CA PHE A 40 3.32 1.46 4.14
C PHE A 40 2.65 0.12 4.45
N TYR A 41 2.09 -0.51 3.43
CA TYR A 41 1.45 -1.82 3.56
C TYR A 41 2.26 -2.95 2.89
N LEU A 42 2.68 -2.77 1.63
CA LEU A 42 3.45 -3.73 0.84
C LEU A 42 4.25 -3.03 -0.26
N LEU A 43 5.14 -3.75 -0.95
CA LEU A 43 5.81 -3.25 -2.15
C LEU A 43 4.99 -3.54 -3.40
N CYS A 44 4.91 -2.58 -4.30
CA CYS A 44 4.34 -2.73 -5.63
C CYS A 44 5.31 -3.49 -6.55
N ASN A 45 4.84 -3.89 -7.74
CA ASN A 45 5.66 -4.62 -8.72
C ASN A 45 6.89 -3.85 -9.21
N ASP A 46 6.85 -2.52 -9.14
CA ASP A 46 7.95 -1.60 -9.46
C ASP A 46 8.82 -1.28 -8.24
N GLU A 47 8.74 -2.09 -7.18
CA GLU A 47 9.45 -1.94 -5.91
C GLU A 47 9.13 -0.63 -5.14
N THR A 48 8.13 0.12 -5.59
CA THR A 48 7.66 1.29 -4.85
C THR A 48 6.77 0.88 -3.66
N LYS A 49 6.55 1.81 -2.73
CA LYS A 49 5.73 1.59 -1.54
C LYS A 49 4.25 1.68 -1.89
N CYS A 50 3.47 0.66 -1.54
CA CYS A 50 2.02 0.76 -1.50
C CYS A 50 1.59 1.52 -0.25
N CYS A 51 1.18 2.77 -0.45
CA CYS A 51 0.76 3.68 0.59
C CYS A 51 -0.76 3.66 0.72
N VAL A 52 -1.26 3.32 1.90
CA VAL A 52 -2.69 3.17 2.19
C VAL A 52 -3.07 4.12 3.30
N ASN A 53 -4.27 4.70 3.24
CA ASN A 53 -4.78 5.45 4.38
C ASN A 53 -5.05 4.47 5.55
N PRO A 54 -4.51 4.73 6.76
CA PRO A 54 -4.58 3.81 7.89
C PRO A 54 -6.01 3.43 8.29
N LYS A 55 -7.03 4.25 7.97
CA LYS A 55 -8.45 3.93 8.22
C LYS A 55 -8.96 2.71 7.45
N HIS A 56 -8.30 2.35 6.34
CA HIS A 56 -8.68 1.22 5.48
C HIS A 56 -7.77 0.00 5.65
N VAL A 57 -6.74 0.13 6.49
CA VAL A 57 -5.89 -0.99 6.87
C VAL A 57 -6.49 -1.57 8.14
N PRO A 58 -6.90 -2.84 8.16
CA PRO A 58 -7.25 -3.49 9.41
C PRO A 58 -6.04 -3.33 10.31
N VAL A 59 -6.21 -2.71 11.49
CA VAL A 59 -5.18 -2.74 12.52
C VAL A 59 -4.92 -4.23 12.72
N LYS A 60 -3.74 -4.70 12.30
CA LYS A 60 -3.28 -6.00 12.74
C LYS A 60 -3.09 -5.78 14.23
N THR A 61 -4.14 -6.03 15.01
CA THR A 61 -4.00 -6.38 16.41
C THR A 61 -3.02 -7.51 16.34
N ARG A 62 -1.74 -7.20 16.54
CA ARG A 62 -0.71 -8.17 16.81
C ARG A 62 -1.38 -8.94 17.94
N SER A 63 -1.83 -10.16 17.66
CA SER A 63 -2.20 -11.09 18.69
C SER A 63 -0.95 -11.14 19.53
N LEU A 64 -0.93 -10.33 20.59
CA LEU A 64 -0.05 -10.53 21.71
C LEU A 64 -0.24 -12.01 22.01
N PRO A 65 0.82 -12.84 21.98
CA PRO A 65 0.70 -14.14 22.59
C PRO A 65 0.10 -13.88 23.98
N PRO A 66 -0.92 -14.64 24.40
CA PRO A 66 -1.63 -14.37 25.64
C PRO A 66 -0.56 -14.19 26.72
N THR A 67 -0.50 -12.99 27.30
CA THR A 67 0.38 -12.69 28.43
C THR A 67 -0.03 -13.62 29.56
N GLY A 68 0.65 -14.76 29.62
CA GLY A 68 0.39 -15.85 30.53
C GLY A 68 1.70 -16.54 30.82
N SER A 69 2.11 -16.40 32.09
CA SER A 69 3.10 -17.24 32.78
C SER A 69 4.58 -16.88 32.63
N LEU A 70 5.01 -15.96 33.49
CA LEU A 70 5.99 -16.20 34.57
C LEU A 70 7.03 -17.31 34.32
N GLU A 71 8.29 -16.92 34.10
CA GLU A 71 9.42 -17.57 34.77
C GLU A 71 10.42 -16.50 35.23
N THR A 72 10.45 -16.34 36.56
CA THR A 72 11.56 -15.73 37.27
C THR A 72 12.78 -16.62 37.05
N SER A 73 13.83 -16.09 36.42
CA SER A 73 15.16 -16.71 36.52
C SER A 73 15.90 -15.98 37.62
N ALA A 74 15.84 -16.58 38.81
CA ALA A 74 16.74 -16.28 39.89
C ALA A 74 18.19 -16.50 39.41
N VAL A 75 19.04 -15.55 39.77
CA VAL A 75 20.49 -15.70 39.73
C VAL A 75 20.86 -16.81 40.72
N TRP A 76 21.52 -17.87 40.23
CA TRP A 76 22.70 -18.54 40.80
C TRP A 76 23.19 -19.65 39.86
#